data_AF-A0AAW4WXZ2-F1
#
_entry.id   AF-A0AAW4WXZ2-F1
#
_cell.length_a   1.000
_cell.length_b   1.000
_cell.length_c   1.000
_cell.angle_alpha   90.00
_cell.angle_beta   90.00
_cell.angle_gamma   90.00
#
_symmetry.space_group_name_H-M   'P 1'
#
loop_
_entity.id
_entity.type
_entity.pdbx_description
1 polymer ?
#
loop_
_entity_poly.entity_id
_entity_poly.type
_entity_poly.pdbx_seq_one_letter_code
_entity_poly.pdbx_strand_id
1 'polypeptide(L)' 'MIECGNNEKDACATMLNFMDTQGYEPDVVIAGNNPILLGVMSAFQTRGVRIPVDVGLVTFDDFAWSDLLSPRITLV' A
#
# COMPACT_ATOMS: atom_id res chain seq x y z
N MET A 1 12.55 -3.57 -5.86
CA MET A 1 11.33 -4.15 -6.45
C MET A 1 10.96 -5.36 -5.61
N ILE A 2 9.76 -5.39 -5.05
CA ILE A 2 9.28 -6.49 -4.20
C ILE A 2 8.32 -7.31 -5.06
N GLU A 3 8.54 -8.62 -5.15
CA GLU A 3 7.61 -9.51 -5.86
C GLU A 3 6.54 -10.02 -4.88
N CYS A 4 5.27 -9.90 -5.27
CA CYS A 4 4.14 -10.44 -4.52
C CYS A 4 3.13 -11.10 -5.45
N GLY A 5 2.30 -11.99 -4.91
CA GLY A 5 1.14 -12.49 -5.62
C GLY A 5 0.16 -11.37 -5.98
N ASN A 6 -0.59 -11.53 -7.07
CA ASN A 6 -1.60 -10.56 -7.50
C ASN A 6 -2.94 -10.75 -6.75
N ASN A 7 -2.89 -10.68 -5.42
CA ASN A 7 -4.06 -10.69 -4.54
C ASN A 7 -3.77 -9.95 -3.22
N GLU A 8 -4.82 -9.52 -2.54
CA GLU A 8 -4.74 -8.73 -1.31
C GLU A 8 -3.95 -9.44 -0.20
N LYS A 9 -4.21 -10.73 0.04
CA LYS A 9 -3.62 -11.48 1.15
C LYS A 9 -2.11 -11.62 1.00
N ASP A 10 -1.66 -12.01 -0.20
CA ASP A 10 -0.25 -12.16 -0.50
C ASP A 10 0.46 -10.81 -0.44
N ALA A 11 -0.12 -9.76 -1.03
CA ALA A 11 0.46 -8.41 -0.97
C ALA A 11 0.58 -7.89 0.47
N CYS A 12 -0.42 -8.12 1.33
CA CYS A 12 -0.37 -7.76 2.74
C CYS A 12 0.76 -8.50 3.48
N ALA A 13 0.82 -9.83 3.32
CA ALA A 13 1.85 -10.65 3.97
C ALA A 13 3.27 -10.27 3.50
N THR A 14 3.46 -10.08 2.20
CA THR A 14 4.74 -9.64 1.63
C THR A 14 5.17 -8.28 2.18
N MET A 15 4.23 -7.34 2.30
CA MET A 15 4.52 -6.00 2.80
C MET A 15 4.89 -5.99 4.28
N LEU A 16 4.18 -6.76 5.11
CA LEU A 16 4.54 -6.96 6.53
C LEU A 16 5.92 -7.59 6.66
N ASN A 17 6.20 -8.64 5.88
CA ASN A 17 7.50 -9.30 5.89
C ASN A 17 8.63 -8.36 5.44
N PHE A 18 8.37 -7.48 4.47
CA PHE A 18 9.33 -6.45 4.07
C PHE A 18 9.65 -5.51 5.23
N MET A 19 8.64 -4.96 5.90
CA MET A 19 8.84 -4.06 7.05
C MET A 19 9.59 -4.75 8.20
N ASP A 20 9.32 -6.03 8.45
CA ASP A 20 10.02 -6.82 9.48
C ASP A 20 11.47 -7.13 9.12
N THR A 21 11.74 -7.48 7.86
CA THR A 21 13.10 -7.84 7.41
C THR A 21 13.99 -6.62 7.27
N GLN A 22 13.44 -5.48 6.86
CA GLN A 22 14.20 -4.24 6.69
C GLN A 22 14.31 -3.43 7.99
N GLY A 23 13.34 -3.56 8.90
CA GLY A 23 13.30 -2.80 10.15
C GLY A 23 12.93 -1.32 9.99
N TYR A 24 12.39 -0.93 8.83
CA TYR A 24 11.89 0.42 8.56
C TYR A 24 10.64 0.39 7.67
N GLU A 25 9.89 1.48 7.70
CA GLU A 25 8.74 1.72 6.82
C GLU A 25 9.19 2.44 5.55
N PRO A 26 8.72 2.04 4.35
CA PRO A 26 9.13 2.68 3.11
C PRO A 26 8.51 4.08 3.00
N ASP A 27 9.25 5.08 2.51
CA ASP A 27 8.71 6.43 2.32
C ASP A 27 7.57 6.49 1.29
N VAL A 28 7.65 5.64 0.25
CA VAL A 28 6.67 5.57 -0.85
C VAL A 28 6.49 4.13 -1.32
N VAL A 29 5.24 3.75 -1.59
CA VAL A 29 4.88 2.49 -2.26
C VAL A 29 4.10 2.77 -3.53
N ILE A 30 4.49 2.08 -4.59
CA ILE A 30 3.77 2.06 -5.86
C ILE A 30 3.14 0.67 -5.99
N ALA A 31 1.82 0.61 -5.83
CA ALA A 31 1.04 -0.60 -6.07
C ALA A 31 0.77 -0.74 -7.57
N GLY A 32 1.09 -1.90 -8.15
CA GLY A 32 0.94 -2.13 -9.59
C GLY A 32 -0.53 -2.21 -10.05
N ASN A 33 -1.45 -2.50 -9.13
CA ASN A 33 -2.89 -2.58 -9.38
C ASN A 33 -3.69 -2.62 -8.07
N ASN A 34 -5.00 -2.81 -8.22
CA ASN A 34 -6.00 -2.77 -7.17
C ASN A 34 -5.88 -3.83 -6.05
N PRO A 35 -5.72 -5.13 -6.33
CA PRO A 35 -5.53 -6.13 -5.27
C PRO A 35 -4.26 -5.88 -4.45
N ILE A 36 -3.16 -5.48 -5.10
CA ILE A 36 -1.90 -5.18 -4.41
C ILE A 36 -2.08 -3.96 -3.51
N LEU A 37 -2.76 -2.92 -4.01
CA LEU A 37 -3.07 -1.72 -3.25
C LEU A 37 -3.82 -2.03 -1.94
N LEU A 38 -4.88 -2.84 -2.02
CA LEU A 38 -5.67 -3.24 -0.86
C LEU A 38 -4.82 -4.03 0.15
N GLY A 39 -3.97 -4.93 -0.33
CA GLY A 39 -3.08 -5.69 0.54
C GLY A 39 -2.07 -4.81 1.27
N VAL A 40 -1.46 -3.86 0.56
CA VAL A 40 -0.55 -2.87 1.15
C VAL A 40 -1.26 -2.00 2.19
N MET A 41 -2.47 -1.51 1.90
CA MET A 41 -3.25 -0.74 2.87
C MET A 41 -3.59 -1.55 4.13
N SER A 42 -3.92 -2.83 3.97
CA SER A 42 -4.17 -3.75 5.09
C SER A 42 -2.93 -3.94 5.97
N ALA A 43 -1.75 -4.09 5.36
CA ALA A 43 -0.48 -4.17 6.07
C ALA A 43 -0.18 -2.88 6.86
N PHE A 44 -0.38 -1.72 6.24
CA PHE A 44 -0.20 -0.42 6.89
C PHE A 44 -1.17 -0.21 8.05
N GLN A 45 -2.44 -0.56 7.87
CA GLN A 45 -3.43 -0.51 8.95
C GLN A 45 -3.02 -1.41 10.13
N THR A 46 -2.49 -2.60 9.86
CA THR A 46 -2.02 -3.53 10.89
C THR A 46 -0.83 -2.97 11.69
N ARG A 47 0.03 -2.16 11.04
CA ARG A 47 1.19 -1.51 11.66
C ARG A 47 0.89 -0.13 12.24
N GLY A 48 -0.30 0.43 12.01
CA GLY A 48 -0.64 1.79 12.40
C GLY A 48 0.01 2.87 11.55
N VAL A 49 0.50 2.52 10.35
CA VAL A 49 1.11 3.45 9.39
C VAL A 49 0.04 4.30 8.75
N ARG A 50 0.19 5.63 8.79
CA ARG A 50 -0.80 6.56 8.24
C ARG A 50 -0.43 6.99 6.84
N ILE A 51 -1.40 6.89 5.94
CA ILE A 51 -1.27 7.37 4.55
C ILE A 51 -2.03 8.69 4.43
N PRO A 52 -1.47 9.75 3.83
CA PRO A 52 -0.12 9.90 3.27
C PRO A 52 0.90 10.51 4.25
N VAL A 53 0.64 10.47 5.57
CA VAL A 53 1.45 11.21 6.57
C VAL A 53 2.81 10.55 6.81
N ASP A 54 2.81 9.24 7.00
CA ASP A 54 4.01 8.45 7.29
C ASP A 54 4.56 7.83 6.00
N VAL A 55 3.67 7.40 5.09
CA VAL A 55 4.04 6.75 3.82
C VAL A 55 3.17 7.24 2.67
N GLY A 56 3.80 7.58 1.53
CA GLY A 56 3.13 7.84 0.27
C GLY A 56 2.67 6.55 -0.41
N LEU A 57 1.46 6.54 -0.97
CA LEU A 57 0.91 5.37 -1.68
C LEU A 57 0.32 5.80 -3.03
N VAL A 58 0.78 5.15 -4.10
CA VAL A 58 0.34 5.40 -5.48
C VAL A 58 -0.12 4.08 -6.11
N THR A 59 -1.16 4.13 -6.94
CA THR A 59 -1.62 3.00 -7.77
C THR A 59 -1.92 3.49 -9.18
N PHE A 60 -1.86 2.59 -10.16
CA PHE A 60 -2.12 2.88 -11.58
C PHE A 60 -3.53 2.50 -12.06
N ASP A 61 -4.37 1.91 -11.21
CA ASP A 61 -5.75 1.57 -11.59
C ASP A 61 -6.74 2.65 -11.10
N ASP A 62 -7.62 3.08 -11.99
CA ASP A 62 -8.75 3.97 -11.70
C ASP A 62 -9.70 3.30 -10.69
N PHE A 63 -9.55 3.63 -9.41
CA PHE A 63 -10.50 3.17 -8.41
C PHE A 63 -11.56 4.22 -8.10
N ALA A 64 -12.83 3.81 -8.21
CA ALA A 64 -14.04 4.59 -7.92
C ALA A 64 -14.18 5.09 -6.46
N TRP A 65 -13.17 4.89 -5.61
CA TRP A 65 -13.13 5.29 -4.19
C TRP A 65 -12.08 6.36 -3.87
N SER A 66 -11.37 6.90 -4.86
CA SER A 66 -10.45 8.04 -4.68
C SER A 66 -11.15 9.27 -4.05
N ASP A 67 -12.45 9.42 -4.27
CA ASP A 67 -13.29 10.48 -3.67
C ASP A 67 -13.67 10.23 -2.19
N LEU A 68 -13.48 9.02 -1.65
CA LEU A 68 -13.90 8.64 -0.30
C LEU A 68 -12.77 8.66 0.75
N LEU A 69 -11.53 8.93 0.35
CA LEU A 69 -10.38 9.01 1.26
C LEU A 69 -9.97 10.47 1.51
N SER A 70 -9.88 10.84 2.80
CA SER A 70 -9.29 12.09 3.25
C SER A 70 -7.97 11.81 3.97
N PRO A 71 -6.82 12.30 3.47
CA PRO A 71 -6.66 13.19 2.31
C PRO A 71 -6.64 12.45 0.97
N ARG A 72 -6.94 13.18 -0.11
CA ARG A 72 -7.00 12.65 -1.48
C ARG A 72 -5.65 12.06 -1.89
N ILE A 73 -5.64 10.80 -2.26
CA ILE A 73 -4.47 10.14 -2.88
C ILE A 73 -4.27 10.76 -4.27
N THR A 74 -3.04 11.12 -4.62
CA THR A 74 -2.71 11.66 -5.95
C THR A 74 -2.48 10.50 -6.93
N LEU A 75 -3.31 10.40 -7.96
CA LEU A 75 -3.14 9.51 -9.12
C LEU A 75 -2.36 10.22 -10.24
N VAL A 76 -1.54 9.47 -10.99
CA VAL A 76 -0.96 9.84 -12.30
C VAL A 76 -1.13 8.70 -13.29
#